data_AF-A0A2E3ELH2-F1
#
_entry.id   AF-A0A2E3ELH2-F1
#
_cell.length_a   1.000
_cell.length_b   1.000
_cell.length_c   1.000
_cell.angle_alpha   90.00
_cell.angle_beta   90.00
_cell.angle_gamma   90.00
#
_symmetry.space_group_name_H-M   'P 1'
#
loop_
_entity.id
_entity.type
_entity.pdbx_description
1 polymer ?
#
loop_
_entity_poly.entity_id
_entity_poly.type
_entity_poly.pdbx_seq_one_letter_code
_entity_poly.pdbx_strand_id
1 'polypeptide(L)'
;MAGSHGHEHGHEHGHMPAPAAPWPVEIRLKRSARVLEVTFDDGNHVRLGAEYLRVESPSAEVQGHGPGQTKVPAGKRNVAIVDVQPVGNYAVRLVFDDGHSTGIYGWGYLAELAREHDRRWKNYLDALAAAGQKRD
;
A
#
# COMPACT_ATOMS: atom_id res chain seq x y z
N MET A 1 23.62 -20.34 -48.95
CA MET A 1 24.67 -19.84 -48.05
C MET A 1 24.16 -18.57 -47.39
N ALA A 2 24.31 -18.48 -46.07
CA ALA A 2 24.14 -17.32 -45.17
C ALA A 2 22.80 -16.55 -45.19
N GLY A 3 21.82 -17.05 -44.42
CA GLY A 3 20.84 -16.19 -43.77
C GLY A 3 21.45 -15.68 -42.46
N SER A 4 21.88 -14.41 -42.43
CA SER A 4 22.49 -13.78 -41.26
C SER A 4 21.53 -12.80 -40.61
N HIS A 5 21.19 -13.10 -39.35
CA HIS A 5 21.03 -12.21 -38.20
C HIS A 5 20.46 -10.79 -38.40
N GLY A 6 19.30 -10.57 -37.78
CA GLY A 6 18.85 -9.29 -37.24
C GLY A 6 18.08 -9.57 -35.95
N HIS A 7 18.75 -9.37 -34.83
CA HIS A 7 18.30 -9.67 -33.47
C HIS A 7 17.42 -8.50 -32.99
N GLU A 8 16.10 -8.66 -32.95
CA GLU A 8 15.21 -7.72 -32.25
C GLU A 8 14.76 -8.34 -30.92
N HIS A 9 15.58 -8.11 -29.90
CA HIS A 9 15.14 -8.22 -28.52
C HIS A 9 14.23 -7.02 -28.21
N GLY A 10 12.94 -7.17 -28.47
CA GLY A 10 11.90 -6.41 -27.78
C GLY A 10 11.19 -7.38 -26.85
N HIS A 11 11.61 -7.44 -25.58
CA HIS A 11 10.79 -8.11 -24.58
C HIS A 11 9.49 -7.32 -24.47
N GLU A 12 8.45 -7.77 -25.16
CA GLU A 12 7.07 -7.36 -24.94
C GLU A 12 6.65 -7.90 -23.57
N HIS A 13 7.02 -7.17 -22.51
CA HIS A 13 6.37 -7.32 -21.22
C HIS A 13 4.92 -6.88 -21.44
N GLY A 14 4.06 -7.86 -21.76
CA GLY A 14 2.61 -7.74 -21.68
C GLY A 14 2.21 -7.44 -20.24
N HIS A 15 2.42 -6.20 -19.79
CA HIS A 15 1.78 -5.65 -18.63
C HIS A 15 0.36 -5.31 -19.06
N MET A 16 -0.57 -6.22 -18.79
CA MET A 16 -1.99 -5.92 -18.83
C MET A 16 -2.20 -4.62 -18.04
N PRO A 17 -2.70 -3.52 -18.64
CA PRO A 17 -2.91 -2.31 -17.89
C PRO A 17 -4.01 -2.60 -16.87
N ALA A 18 -3.64 -2.65 -15.59
CA ALA A 18 -4.59 -2.43 -14.51
C ALA A 18 -5.35 -1.13 -14.85
N PRO A 19 -6.70 -1.10 -14.72
CA PRO A 19 -7.52 -0.01 -15.23
C PRO A 19 -6.94 1.32 -14.78
N ALA A 20 -6.51 2.15 -15.75
CA ALA A 20 -5.85 3.45 -15.62
C ALA A 20 -5.77 3.97 -14.18
N ALA A 21 -4.86 3.41 -13.39
CA ALA A 21 -4.68 3.88 -12.02
C ALA A 21 -4.12 5.30 -12.11
N PRO A 22 -4.67 6.25 -11.36
CA PRO A 22 -4.28 7.64 -11.51
C PRO A 22 -2.81 7.76 -11.08
N TRP A 23 -2.02 8.50 -11.86
CA TRP A 23 -0.58 8.61 -11.63
C TRP A 23 -0.31 9.53 -10.45
N PRO A 24 0.61 9.20 -9.53
CA PRO A 24 0.95 10.10 -8.44
C PRO A 24 1.74 11.30 -8.97
N VAL A 25 1.26 12.51 -8.70
CA VAL A 25 1.97 13.76 -9.01
C VAL A 25 2.79 14.26 -7.83
N GLU A 26 2.32 14.03 -6.60
CA GLU A 26 3.03 14.42 -5.40
C GLU A 26 2.84 13.35 -4.31
N ILE A 27 3.94 12.95 -3.67
CA ILE A 27 3.90 12.05 -2.52
C ILE A 27 4.54 12.76 -1.35
N ARG A 28 3.74 13.05 -0.33
CA ARG A 28 4.15 13.74 0.89
C ARG A 28 4.07 12.80 2.07
N LEU A 29 5.23 12.42 2.56
CA LEU A 29 5.34 11.69 3.81
C LEU A 29 5.43 12.67 4.99
N LYS A 30 4.40 12.72 5.82
CA LYS A 30 4.37 13.46 7.09
C LYS A 30 4.82 12.54 8.22
N ARG A 31 6.14 12.41 8.42
CA ARG A 31 6.72 11.57 9.50
C ARG A 31 6.19 11.95 10.89
N SER A 32 6.09 13.25 11.19
CA SER A 32 5.59 13.75 12.48
C SER A 32 4.12 13.43 12.73
N ALA A 33 3.29 13.45 11.68
CA ALA A 33 1.87 13.11 11.77
C ALA A 33 1.60 11.62 11.51
N ARG A 34 2.61 10.88 11.05
CA ARG A 34 2.52 9.48 10.60
C ARG A 34 1.45 9.32 9.53
N VAL A 35 1.43 10.23 8.54
CA VAL A 35 0.46 10.22 7.43
C VAL A 35 1.23 10.27 6.11
N LEU A 36 0.80 9.44 5.18
CA LEU A 36 1.17 9.51 3.77
C LEU A 36 0.07 10.23 3.01
N GLU A 37 0.44 11.33 2.38
CA GLU A 37 -0.41 12.07 1.45
C GLU A 37 0.05 11.75 0.03
N VAL A 38 -0.87 11.33 -0.82
CA VAL A 38 -0.59 11.07 -2.23
C VAL A 38 -1.57 11.89 -3.05
N THR A 39 -1.03 12.81 -3.84
CA THR A 39 -1.78 13.56 -4.84
C THR A 39 -1.63 12.83 -6.15
N PHE A 40 -2.74 12.55 -6.80
CA PHE A 40 -2.79 11.98 -8.13
C PHE A 40 -3.07 13.05 -9.19
N ASP A 41 -2.69 12.76 -10.44
CA ASP A 41 -2.84 13.64 -11.61
C ASP A 41 -4.30 14.01 -11.91
N ASP A 42 -5.22 13.10 -11.59
CA ASP A 42 -6.68 13.31 -11.68
C ASP A 42 -7.20 14.40 -10.70
N GLY A 43 -6.33 14.97 -9.87
CA GLY A 43 -6.69 15.89 -8.78
C GLY A 43 -7.18 15.19 -7.52
N ASN A 44 -7.25 13.86 -7.54
CA ASN A 44 -7.60 13.07 -6.37
C ASN A 44 -6.45 13.15 -5.35
N HIS A 45 -6.77 13.55 -4.12
CA HIS A 45 -5.80 13.66 -3.04
C HIS A 45 -6.20 12.68 -1.93
N VAL A 46 -5.32 11.74 -1.62
CA VAL A 46 -5.56 10.72 -0.60
C VAL A 46 -4.62 10.91 0.56
N ARG A 47 -5.16 10.77 1.77
CA ARG A 47 -4.42 10.85 3.04
C ARG A 47 -4.61 9.54 3.78
N LEU A 48 -3.51 8.84 4.04
CA LEU A 48 -3.53 7.51 4.61
C LEU A 48 -2.56 7.48 5.79
N GLY A 49 -3.07 7.15 6.98
CA GLY A 49 -2.23 7.02 8.16
C GLY A 49 -1.26 5.85 8.02
N ALA A 50 -0.05 5.97 8.56
CA ALA A 50 0.93 4.88 8.63
C ALA A 50 0.36 3.68 9.40
N GLU A 51 -0.40 3.93 10.47
CA GLU A 51 -1.13 2.88 11.20
C GLU A 51 -2.14 2.18 10.27
N TYR A 52 -2.93 2.97 9.55
CA TYR A 52 -3.94 2.44 8.62
C TYR A 52 -3.32 1.61 7.48
N LEU A 53 -2.27 2.14 6.85
CA LEU A 53 -1.51 1.43 5.83
C LEU A 53 -0.92 0.14 6.39
N ARG A 54 -0.37 0.17 7.61
CA ARG A 54 0.22 -1.01 8.23
C ARG A 54 -0.81 -2.11 8.54
N VAL A 55 -2.03 -1.75 8.95
CA VAL A 55 -3.10 -2.72 9.25
C VAL A 55 -3.75 -3.25 7.97
N GLU A 56 -3.84 -2.42 6.93
CA GLU A 56 -4.33 -2.80 5.61
C GLU A 56 -3.22 -3.31 4.67
N SER A 57 -1.99 -3.50 5.17
CA SER A 57 -0.86 -3.94 4.35
C SER A 57 -1.14 -5.35 3.84
N PRO A 58 -1.26 -5.57 2.52
CA PRO A 58 -1.60 -6.86 1.95
C PRO A 58 -0.43 -7.85 1.95
N SER A 59 0.67 -7.55 2.66
CA SER A 59 1.85 -8.40 2.78
C SER A 59 1.47 -9.73 3.43
N ALA A 60 1.17 -10.73 2.59
CA ALA A 60 1.33 -12.19 2.63
C ALA A 60 1.21 -13.00 3.94
N GLU A 61 1.35 -12.40 5.12
CA GLU A 61 1.17 -13.03 6.44
C GLU A 61 -0.30 -12.94 6.92
N VAL A 62 -1.05 -11.93 6.46
CA VAL A 62 -2.47 -11.72 6.83
C VAL A 62 -3.43 -12.44 5.87
N GLN A 63 -2.93 -12.95 4.74
CA GLN A 63 -3.64 -13.91 3.90
C GLN A 63 -3.53 -15.33 4.50
N GLY A 64 -3.74 -15.45 5.80
CA GLY A 64 -4.01 -16.72 6.44
C GLY A 64 -5.32 -17.26 5.89
N HIS A 65 -5.24 -18.39 5.21
CA HIS A 65 -6.37 -19.19 4.76
C HIS A 65 -7.16 -19.67 5.99
N GLY A 66 -8.09 -18.89 6.52
CA GLY A 66 -8.95 -19.33 7.62
C GLY A 66 -9.75 -18.22 8.31
N PRO A 67 -11.07 -18.39 8.51
CA PRO A 67 -11.86 -17.45 9.31
C PRO A 67 -11.40 -17.51 10.77
N GLY A 68 -10.94 -16.38 11.33
CA GLY A 68 -10.80 -16.20 12.78
C GLY A 68 -9.40 -15.93 13.34
N GLN A 69 -8.37 -15.75 12.52
CA GLN A 69 -7.02 -15.40 13.00
C GLN A 69 -6.37 -14.25 12.23
N THR A 70 -7.16 -13.24 11.87
CA THR A 70 -6.60 -11.93 11.48
C THR A 70 -6.03 -11.29 12.74
N LYS A 71 -4.72 -11.44 12.97
CA LYS A 71 -4.06 -10.72 14.06
C LYS A 71 -4.07 -9.24 13.72
N VAL A 72 -5.09 -8.54 14.23
CA VAL A 72 -5.18 -7.09 14.13
C VAL A 72 -3.91 -6.50 14.75
N PRO A 73 -3.07 -5.79 13.99
CA PRO A 73 -1.91 -5.13 14.56
C PRO A 73 -2.39 -4.06 15.54
N ALA A 74 -2.27 -4.36 16.83
CA ALA A 74 -2.50 -3.45 17.95
C ALA A 74 -1.16 -3.04 18.56
N GLY A 75 -1.12 -1.94 19.33
CA GLY A 75 0.13 -1.38 19.86
C GLY A 75 1.07 -0.80 18.78
N LYS A 76 0.56 -0.59 17.56
CA LYS A 76 1.30 0.02 16.44
C LYS A 76 0.94 1.49 16.23
N ARG A 77 0.34 2.17 17.20
CA ARG A 77 0.07 3.62 17.12
C ARG A 77 1.32 4.45 16.90
N ASN A 78 2.48 3.90 17.27
CA ASN A 78 3.79 4.50 17.03
C ASN A 78 4.44 4.16 15.70
N VAL A 79 3.81 3.34 14.86
CA VAL A 79 4.35 3.02 13.54
C VAL A 79 4.42 4.29 12.69
N ALA A 80 5.62 4.61 12.25
CA ALA A 80 5.87 5.66 11.30
C ALA A 80 6.38 5.04 10.00
N ILE A 81 6.01 5.65 8.88
CA ILE A 81 6.68 5.36 7.61
C ILE A 81 8.01 6.10 7.65
N VAL A 82 9.10 5.35 7.52
CA VAL A 82 10.48 5.86 7.48
C VAL A 82 10.93 6.10 6.06
N ASP A 83 10.36 5.40 5.08
CA ASP A 83 10.74 5.62 3.68
C ASP A 83 9.64 5.21 2.72
N VAL A 84 9.64 5.85 1.55
CA VAL A 84 8.64 5.67 0.51
C VAL A 84 9.39 5.55 -0.81
N GLN A 85 9.44 4.33 -1.34
CA GLN A 85 10.17 4.03 -2.57
C GLN A 85 9.18 3.72 -3.68
N PRO A 86 9.10 4.53 -4.75
CA PRO A 86 8.30 4.15 -5.92
C PRO A 86 8.86 2.85 -6.52
N VAL A 87 7.97 1.88 -6.78
CA VAL A 87 8.31 0.59 -7.40
C VAL A 87 7.75 0.59 -8.81
N GLY A 88 8.63 0.78 -9.79
CA GLY A 88 8.24 0.90 -11.19
C GLY A 88 7.35 2.12 -11.43
N ASN A 89 6.30 1.94 -12.24
CA ASN A 89 5.31 2.98 -12.55
C ASN A 89 3.90 2.71 -11.98
N TYR A 90 3.71 1.66 -11.18
CA TYR A 90 2.36 1.21 -10.78
C TYR A 90 2.14 1.10 -9.26
N ALA A 91 3.22 1.16 -8.46
CA ALA A 91 3.14 0.96 -7.02
C ALA A 91 4.21 1.75 -6.26
N VAL A 92 4.03 1.79 -4.95
CA VAL A 92 4.98 2.34 -4.00
C VAL A 92 5.24 1.34 -2.88
N ARG A 93 6.50 1.19 -2.53
CA ARG A 93 6.95 0.43 -1.38
C ARG A 93 7.04 1.37 -0.19
N LEU A 94 6.35 1.02 0.88
CA LEU A 94 6.41 1.73 2.16
C LEU A 94 7.32 0.98 3.12
N VAL A 95 8.28 1.70 3.67
CA VAL A 95 9.17 1.21 4.72
C VAL A 95 8.68 1.80 6.04
N PHE A 96 8.39 0.94 7.00
CA PHE A 96 7.94 1.30 8.33
C PHE A 96 9.07 1.12 9.35
N ASP A 97 9.04 1.93 10.39
CA ASP A 97 10.01 1.91 11.50
C ASP A 97 10.00 0.58 12.28
N ASP A 98 8.88 -0.13 12.25
CA ASP A 98 8.66 -1.42 12.91
C ASP A 98 9.47 -2.59 12.31
N GLY A 99 10.43 -2.31 11.43
CA GLY A 99 11.17 -3.30 10.64
C GLY A 99 10.38 -3.85 9.44
N HIS A 100 9.16 -3.38 9.22
CA HIS A 100 8.33 -3.83 8.10
C HIS A 100 8.67 -3.02 6.85
N SER A 101 9.27 -3.66 5.85
CA SER A 101 9.72 -2.98 4.63
C SER A 101 9.19 -3.63 3.34
N THR A 102 8.28 -4.59 3.43
CA THR A 102 7.80 -5.37 2.27
C THR A 102 6.41 -4.93 1.78
N GLY A 103 5.85 -3.86 2.34
CA GLY A 103 4.53 -3.36 1.96
C GLY A 103 4.58 -2.64 0.61
N ILE A 104 4.12 -3.31 -0.45
CA ILE A 104 3.97 -2.73 -1.79
C ILE A 104 2.50 -2.38 -2.00
N TYR A 105 2.24 -1.11 -2.31
CA TYR A 105 0.91 -0.56 -2.48
C TYR A 105 0.77 -0.02 -3.90
N GLY A 106 -0.11 -0.63 -4.69
CA GLY A 106 -0.45 -0.09 -6.01
C GLY A 106 -1.18 1.24 -5.92
N TRP A 107 -1.05 2.12 -6.92
CA TRP A 107 -1.76 3.40 -6.96
C TRP A 107 -3.28 3.22 -6.89
N GLY A 108 -3.82 2.26 -7.65
CA GLY A 108 -5.24 1.90 -7.60
C GLY A 108 -5.68 1.39 -6.23
N TYR A 109 -4.81 0.65 -5.54
CA TYR A 109 -5.08 0.16 -4.19
C TYR A 109 -5.05 1.28 -3.15
N LEU A 110 -4.10 2.23 -3.24
CA LEU A 110 -4.09 3.41 -2.37
C LEU A 110 -5.36 4.25 -2.54
N ALA A 111 -5.83 4.43 -3.79
CA ALA A 111 -7.07 5.12 -4.06
C ALA A 111 -8.29 4.39 -3.48
N GLU A 112 -8.34 3.06 -3.60
CA GLU A 112 -9.38 2.22 -2.98
C GLU A 112 -9.35 2.31 -1.45
N LEU A 113 -8.17 2.15 -0.84
CA LEU A 113 -7.96 2.29 0.60
C LEU A 113 -8.45 3.64 1.12
N ALA A 114 -8.23 4.71 0.37
CA ALA A 114 -8.70 6.03 0.74
C ALA A 114 -10.23 6.17 0.63
N ARG A 115 -10.83 5.61 -0.43
CA ARG A 115 -12.29 5.60 -0.62
C ARG A 115 -13.00 4.76 0.45
N GLU A 116 -12.42 3.62 0.78
CA GLU A 116 -12.95 2.70 1.80
C GLU A 116 -12.43 2.98 3.21
N HIS A 117 -11.65 4.06 3.37
CA HIS A 117 -11.00 4.39 4.63
C HIS A 117 -11.98 4.39 5.79
N ASP A 118 -13.12 5.10 5.69
CA ASP A 118 -14.11 5.15 6.75
C ASP A 118 -14.65 3.77 7.16
N ARG A 119 -14.99 2.93 6.17
CA ARG A 119 -15.54 1.60 6.39
C ARG A 119 -14.50 0.65 7.01
N ARG A 120 -13.30 0.59 6.42
CA ARG A 120 -12.20 -0.26 6.88
C ARG A 120 -11.68 0.20 8.24
N TRP A 121 -11.60 1.51 8.46
CA TRP A 121 -11.24 2.10 9.75
C TRP A 121 -12.24 1.74 10.84
N LYS A 122 -13.54 1.82 10.55
CA LYS A 122 -14.58 1.38 11.48
C LYS A 122 -14.48 -0.12 11.79
N ASN A 123 -14.26 -0.97 10.78
CA ASN A 123 -14.04 -2.39 10.98
C ASN A 123 -12.79 -2.68 11.83
N TYR A 124 -11.70 -1.92 11.63
CA TYR A 124 -10.50 -2.03 12.45
C TYR A 124 -10.76 -1.67 13.91
N LEU A 125 -11.50 -0.57 14.17
CA LEU A 125 -11.88 -0.19 15.53
C LEU A 125 -12.77 -1.23 16.21
N ASP A 126 -13.73 -1.79 15.47
CA ASP A 126 -14.60 -2.87 15.95
C ASP A 126 -13.79 -4.14 16.26
N ALA A 127 -12.88 -4.53 15.36
CA ALA A 127 -12.01 -5.69 15.55
C ALA A 127 -11.04 -5.51 16.73
N LEU A 128 -10.51 -4.30 16.95
CA LEU A 128 -9.73 -3.97 18.14
C LEU A 128 -10.56 -4.12 19.43
N ALA A 129 -11.78 -3.58 19.42
CA ALA A 129 -12.69 -3.67 20.55
C ALA A 129 -13.07 -5.13 20.85
N ALA A 130 -13.40 -5.91 19.82
CA ALA A 130 -13.70 -7.33 19.92
C ALA A 130 -12.51 -8.16 20.43
N ALA A 131 -11.29 -7.79 20.02
CA ALA A 131 -10.06 -8.41 20.52
C ALA A 131 -9.65 -7.93 21.92
N GLY A 132 -10.34 -6.93 22.50
CA GLY A 132 -9.94 -6.30 23.76
C GLY A 132 -8.59 -5.56 23.69
N GLN A 133 -8.11 -5.28 22.47
CA GLN A 133 -6.82 -4.64 22.24
C GLN A 133 -6.99 -3.12 22.11
N LYS A 134 -6.04 -2.36 22.66
CA LYS A 134 -6.03 -0.90 22.51
C LYS A 134 -5.11 -0.49 21.38
N ARG A 135 -5.37 0.71 20.84
CA ARG A 135 -4.44 1.36 19.91
C ARG A 135 -3.10 1.71 20.59
N ASP A 136 -3.10 1.80 21.93
CA ASP A 136 -1.92 2.07 22.78
C ASP A 136 -0.90 0.92 22.74
#